data_AF-A0A7W1J7I8-F1
#
_entry.id   AF-A0A7W1J7I8-F1
#
_cell.length_a   1.000
_cell.length_b   1.000
_cell.length_c   1.000
_cell.angle_alpha   90.00
_cell.angle_beta   90.00
_cell.angle_gamma   90.00
#
_symmetry.space_group_name_H-M   'P 1'
#
loop_
_entity.id
_entity.type
_entity.pdbx_description
1 polymer ?
#
loop_
_entity_poly.entity_id
_entity_poly.type
_entity_poly.pdbx_seq_one_letter_code
_entity_poly.pdbx_strand_id
1 'polypeptide(L)'
;FIAKESRSFVVSVSSLMQTEDFPADTPHLKEILKNAPKIMANGGSCIAGPDGEWIVPPVLEKEGLILSTIDFNRVLEERQNFDPVGHYSRPDITKLTINRERQSIIDIVNDHKELKQNS
;
A
#
# COMPACT_ATOMS: atom_id res chain seq x y z
N PHE A 1 -2.47 1.96 12.98
CA PHE A 1 -2.91 0.59 13.35
C PHE A 1 -1.98 -0.48 12.80
N ILE A 2 -1.78 -0.59 11.48
CA ILE A 2 -0.95 -1.65 10.86
C ILE A 2 0.47 -1.72 11.46
N ALA A 3 1.17 -0.60 11.63
CA ALA A 3 2.54 -0.58 12.16
C ALA A 3 2.63 -1.26 13.54
N LYS A 4 1.69 -0.91 14.43
CA LYS A 4 1.59 -1.46 15.78
C LYS A 4 1.14 -2.93 15.77
N GLU A 5 0.19 -3.32 14.94
CA GLU A 5 -0.27 -4.72 14.92
C GLU A 5 0.79 -5.68 14.35
N SER A 6 1.48 -5.26 13.28
CA SER A 6 2.48 -6.07 12.57
C SER A 6 3.89 -5.98 13.17
N ARG A 7 4.14 -5.03 14.07
CA ARG A 7 5.47 -4.65 14.56
C ARG A 7 6.44 -4.34 13.42
N SER A 8 5.98 -3.58 12.44
CA SER A 8 6.75 -3.24 11.25
C SER A 8 6.80 -1.73 11.04
N PHE A 9 7.88 -1.26 10.41
CA PHE A 9 7.90 0.09 9.85
C PHE A 9 6.87 0.18 8.72
N VAL A 10 6.05 1.23 8.73
CA VAL A 10 5.03 1.46 7.69
C VAL A 10 5.32 2.78 7.00
N VAL A 11 5.50 2.71 5.70
CA VAL A 11 5.63 3.89 4.82
C VAL A 11 4.30 4.07 4.09
N SER A 12 3.65 5.21 4.32
CA SER A 12 2.46 5.58 3.58
C SER A 12 2.84 6.63 2.55
N VAL A 13 2.43 6.39 1.30
CA VAL A 13 2.70 7.28 0.18
C VAL A 13 1.36 7.80 -0.33
N SER A 14 1.26 9.12 -0.45
CA SER A 14 0.09 9.81 -0.93
C SER A 14 0.49 11.01 -1.78
N SER A 15 -0.26 11.24 -2.85
CA SER A 15 -0.01 12.29 -3.83
C SER A 15 -0.46 13.66 -3.31
N LEU A 16 0.30 14.69 -3.65
CA LEU A 16 -0.17 16.07 -3.62
C LEU A 16 -0.73 16.40 -5.01
N MET A 17 -1.94 16.93 -5.07
CA MET A 17 -2.59 17.33 -6.32
C MET A 17 -3.45 18.57 -6.08
N GLN A 18 -3.24 19.57 -6.92
CA GLN A 18 -3.94 20.84 -6.95
C GLN A 18 -4.68 21.00 -8.28
N THR A 19 -5.61 21.95 -8.32
CA THR A 19 -6.39 22.27 -9.53
C THR A 19 -5.52 22.68 -10.73
N GLU A 20 -4.35 23.24 -10.45
CA GLU A 20 -3.36 23.72 -11.40
C GLU A 20 -2.56 22.59 -12.06
N ASP A 21 -2.58 21.38 -11.49
CA ASP A 21 -1.86 20.21 -12.01
C ASP A 21 -2.59 19.55 -13.19
N PHE A 22 -3.82 19.97 -13.51
CA PHE A 22 -4.55 19.49 -14.67
C PHE A 22 -3.93 19.99 -15.98
N PRO A 23 -3.65 19.11 -16.95
CA PRO A 23 -3.31 19.52 -18.30
C PRO A 23 -4.41 20.40 -18.92
N ALA A 24 -4.01 21.43 -19.67
CA ALA A 24 -4.94 22.38 -20.27
C ALA A 24 -5.89 21.72 -21.30
N ASP A 25 -5.48 20.60 -21.90
CA ASP A 25 -6.23 19.80 -22.86
C ASP A 25 -7.11 18.72 -22.21
N THR A 26 -7.21 18.69 -20.87
CA THR A 26 -8.07 17.76 -20.15
C THR A 26 -9.53 17.89 -20.63
N PRO A 27 -10.16 16.81 -21.11
CA PRO A 27 -11.56 16.83 -21.49
C PRO A 27 -12.46 17.28 -20.33
N HIS A 28 -13.40 18.18 -20.62
CA HIS A 28 -14.34 18.71 -19.62
C HIS A 28 -13.69 19.47 -18.44
N LEU A 29 -12.47 19.99 -18.57
CA LEU A 29 -11.73 20.67 -17.50
C LEU A 29 -12.56 21.71 -16.72
N LYS A 30 -13.32 22.55 -17.43
CA LYS A 30 -14.18 23.57 -16.78
C LYS A 30 -15.23 22.96 -15.86
N GLU A 31 -15.83 21.84 -16.24
CA GLU A 31 -16.83 21.16 -15.41
C GLU A 31 -16.18 20.42 -14.24
N ILE A 32 -15.00 19.81 -14.45
CA ILE A 32 -14.21 19.17 -13.39
C ILE A 32 -13.84 20.20 -12.31
N LEU A 33 -13.34 21.36 -12.71
CA LEU A 33 -12.84 22.38 -11.79
C LEU A 33 -13.95 23.22 -11.12
N LYS A 34 -15.18 23.19 -11.65
CA LYS A 34 -16.29 24.06 -11.19
C LYS A 34 -16.52 24.03 -9.69
N ASN A 35 -16.43 22.85 -9.08
CA ASN A 35 -16.61 22.63 -7.64
C ASN A 35 -15.39 21.96 -6.98
N ALA A 36 -14.25 21.92 -7.67
CA ALA A 36 -13.06 21.28 -7.14
C ALA A 36 -12.44 22.15 -6.03
N PRO A 37 -12.06 21.58 -4.88
CA PRO A 37 -11.24 22.30 -3.92
C PRO A 37 -9.87 22.57 -4.53
N LYS A 38 -9.23 23.69 -4.13
CA LYS A 38 -7.89 24.06 -4.63
C LYS A 38 -6.89 22.91 -4.46
N ILE A 39 -6.93 22.25 -3.30
CA ILE A 39 -6.12 21.06 -3.00
C ILE A 39 -7.06 19.86 -3.01
N MET A 40 -6.89 19.00 -4.01
CA MET A 40 -7.75 17.82 -4.21
C MET A 40 -7.16 16.57 -3.55
N ALA A 41 -5.84 16.49 -3.47
CA ALA A 41 -5.12 15.53 -2.67
C ALA A 41 -4.02 16.29 -1.93
N ASN A 42 -4.00 16.25 -0.60
CA ASN A 42 -3.12 17.09 0.22
C ASN A 42 -1.76 16.45 0.54
N GLY A 43 -1.39 15.38 -0.16
CA GLY A 43 -0.25 14.55 0.23
C GLY A 43 -0.58 13.73 1.47
N GLY A 44 0.19 13.90 2.54
CA GLY A 44 0.05 13.12 3.77
C GLY A 44 0.94 11.87 3.81
N SER A 45 1.96 11.83 2.96
CA SER A 45 3.00 10.79 3.06
C SER A 45 3.66 10.84 4.44
N CYS A 46 3.91 9.67 5.04
CA CYS A 46 4.38 9.55 6.42
C CYS A 46 5.11 8.22 6.66
N ILE A 47 5.83 8.16 7.79
CA ILE A 47 6.54 6.96 8.24
C ILE A 47 6.20 6.70 9.71
N ALA A 48 5.67 5.52 10.01
CA ALA A 48 5.40 5.06 11.36
C ALA A 48 6.36 3.94 11.77
N GLY A 49 6.75 3.95 13.05
CA GLY A 49 7.57 2.92 13.69
C GLY A 49 6.77 1.68 14.11
N PRO A 50 7.46 0.57 14.43
CA PRO A 50 6.83 -0.69 14.85
C PRO A 50 6.09 -0.61 16.20
N ASP A 51 6.38 0.41 17.00
CA ASP A 51 5.65 0.80 18.22
C ASP A 51 4.30 1.49 17.91
N GLY A 52 4.16 2.00 16.68
CA GLY A 52 3.01 2.75 16.19
C GLY A 52 3.19 4.26 16.21
N GLU A 53 4.34 4.77 16.66
CA GLU A 53 4.63 6.20 16.75
C GLU A 53 5.15 6.76 15.42
N TRP A 54 5.07 8.08 15.25
CA TRP A 54 5.56 8.74 14.04
C TRP A 54 7.08 8.88 14.05
N ILE A 55 7.72 8.34 13.02
CA ILE A 55 9.10 8.67 12.67
C ILE A 55 9.11 9.92 11.80
N VAL A 56 8.19 9.96 10.83
CA VAL A 56 7.87 11.16 10.06
C VAL A 56 6.35 11.33 10.10
N PRO A 57 5.83 12.40 10.74
CA PRO A 57 4.39 12.66 10.74
C PRO A 57 3.91 12.99 9.32
N PRO A 58 2.59 12.89 9.04
CA PRO A 58 2.02 13.25 7.74
C PRO A 58 2.49 14.61 7.23
N VAL A 59 3.15 14.61 6.07
CA VAL A 59 3.60 15.82 5.38
C VAL A 59 2.47 16.30 4.48
N LEU A 60 1.82 17.38 4.87
CA LEU A 60 0.69 17.96 4.16
C LEU A 60 1.14 19.10 3.25
N GLU A 61 0.49 19.20 2.09
CA GLU A 61 0.55 20.37 1.19
C GLU A 61 1.97 20.77 0.75
N LYS A 62 2.88 19.79 0.75
CA LYS A 62 4.30 20.02 0.48
C LYS A 62 4.87 18.89 -0.35
N GLU A 63 5.42 19.26 -1.51
CA GLU A 63 6.25 18.37 -2.31
C GLU A 63 7.65 18.24 -1.71
N GLY A 64 8.24 17.07 -1.89
CA GLY A 64 9.62 16.85 -1.52
C GLY A 64 9.97 15.39 -1.32
N LEU A 65 11.23 15.15 -0.99
CA LEU A 65 11.73 13.84 -0.61
C LEU A 65 11.59 13.67 0.90
N ILE A 66 10.94 12.58 1.30
CA ILE A 66 10.88 12.15 2.70
C ILE A 66 11.95 11.08 2.88
N LEU A 67 12.94 11.39 3.73
CA LEU A 67 14.06 10.50 4.03
C LEU A 67 14.11 10.25 5.53
N SER A 68 14.34 9.01 5.92
CA SER A 68 14.56 8.63 7.31
C SER A 68 15.45 7.40 7.40
N THR A 69 16.29 7.35 8.42
CA THR A 69 17.10 6.17 8.76
C THR A 69 16.37 5.38 9.81
N ILE A 70 16.23 4.07 9.60
CA ILE A 70 15.56 3.16 10.52
C ILE A 70 16.57 2.19 11.14
N ASP A 71 16.35 1.83 12.40
CA ASP A 71 17.06 0.74 13.07
C ASP A 71 16.18 -0.52 13.05
N PHE A 72 16.65 -1.57 12.38
CA PHE A 72 15.92 -2.82 12.26
C PHE A 72 15.74 -3.54 13.61
N ASN A 73 16.62 -3.31 14.59
CA ASN A 73 16.50 -3.93 15.92
C ASN A 73 15.20 -3.53 16.63
N ARG A 74 14.64 -2.36 16.32
CA ARG A 74 13.34 -1.93 16.85
C ARG A 74 12.21 -2.90 16.53
N VAL A 75 12.24 -3.57 15.39
CA VAL A 75 11.24 -4.59 15.05
C VAL A 75 11.34 -5.78 16.01
N LEU A 76 12.56 -6.22 16.33
CA LEU A 76 12.79 -7.36 17.23
C LEU A 76 12.32 -7.03 18.64
N GLU A 77 12.65 -5.84 19.13
CA GLU A 77 12.21 -5.34 20.45
C GLU A 77 10.68 -5.30 20.56
N GLU A 78 9.99 -4.76 19.55
CA GLU A 78 8.53 -4.67 19.60
C GLU A 78 7.83 -6.03 19.38
N ARG A 79 8.45 -6.94 18.62
CA ARG A 79 7.97 -8.34 18.49
C ARG A 79 8.16 -9.14 19.77
N GLN A 80 9.19 -8.86 20.56
CA GLN A 80 9.33 -9.45 21.90
C GLN A 80 8.13 -9.06 22.78
N ASN A 81 7.66 -7.82 22.68
CA ASN A 81 6.48 -7.36 23.42
C ASN A 81 5.17 -7.98 22.90
N PHE A 82 5.05 -8.18 21.58
CA PHE A 82 3.83 -8.74 20.96
C PHE A 82 4.11 -9.34 19.57
N ASP A 83 3.84 -10.63 19.41
CA ASP A 83 3.95 -11.35 18.15
C ASP A 83 2.70 -12.21 17.88
N PRO A 84 1.73 -11.72 17.10
CA PRO A 84 0.44 -12.39 16.89
C PRO A 84 0.55 -13.69 16.08
N VAL A 85 1.59 -13.85 15.26
CA VAL A 85 1.83 -15.06 14.45
C VAL A 85 2.91 -15.97 15.04
N GLY A 86 3.56 -15.54 16.12
CA GLY A 86 4.55 -16.31 16.87
C GLY A 86 4.02 -16.73 18.23
N HIS A 87 4.60 -16.19 19.31
CA HIS A 87 4.34 -16.69 20.67
C HIS A 87 2.93 -16.41 21.21
N TYR A 88 2.17 -15.48 20.62
CA TYR A 88 0.74 -15.31 20.92
C TYR A 88 -0.18 -16.13 20.00
N SER A 89 0.37 -16.84 19.00
CA SER A 89 -0.44 -17.67 18.12
C SER A 89 -1.05 -18.86 18.89
N ARG A 90 -2.30 -19.19 18.57
CA ARG A 90 -3.04 -20.35 19.10
C ARG A 90 -3.50 -21.26 17.95
N PRO A 91 -2.56 -21.98 17.31
CA PRO A 91 -2.88 -22.84 16.17
C PRO A 91 -3.80 -24.02 16.54
N ASP A 92 -3.94 -24.32 17.83
CA ASP A 92 -4.90 -25.27 18.39
C ASP A 92 -6.35 -24.76 18.40
N ILE A 93 -6.55 -23.44 18.33
CA ILE A 93 -7.89 -22.81 18.29
C ILE A 93 -8.22 -22.36 16.88
N THR A 94 -7.33 -21.57 16.26
CA THR A 94 -7.59 -20.90 14.99
C THR A 94 -6.49 -21.22 13.99
N LYS A 95 -6.91 -21.64 12.79
CA LYS A 95 -6.03 -21.86 11.65
C LYS A 95 -6.61 -21.24 10.39
N LEU A 96 -5.81 -20.43 9.70
CA LEU A 96 -6.16 -19.88 8.39
C LEU A 96 -5.60 -20.79 7.28
N THR A 97 -6.45 -21.26 6.38
CA THR A 97 -6.04 -21.98 5.17
C THR A 97 -6.27 -21.09 3.96
N ILE A 98 -5.26 -20.92 3.11
CA ILE A 98 -5.30 -20.02 1.96
C ILE A 98 -5.26 -20.86 0.68
N ASN A 99 -6.27 -20.74 -0.19
CA ASN A 99 -6.15 -21.22 -1.57
C ASN A 99 -5.34 -20.20 -2.38
N ARG A 100 -4.18 -20.62 -2.91
CA ARG A 100 -3.26 -19.78 -3.70
C ARG A 100 -3.42 -19.97 -5.22
N GLU A 101 -4.35 -20.81 -5.66
CA GLU A 101 -4.62 -21.02 -7.07
C GLU A 101 -5.13 -19.74 -7.74
N ARG A 102 -4.65 -19.47 -8.95
CA ARG A 102 -5.14 -18.38 -9.77
C ARG A 102 -6.60 -18.66 -10.16
N GLN A 103 -7.51 -17.90 -9.58
CA GLN A 103 -8.93 -17.96 -9.95
C GLN A 103 -9.14 -17.20 -11.26
N SER A 104 -9.97 -17.74 -12.15
CA SER A 104 -10.36 -17.10 -13.41
C SER A 104 -11.87 -17.06 -13.51
N ILE A 105 -12.40 -15.94 -14.03
CA ILE A 105 -13.81 -15.83 -14.42
C ILE A 105 -14.06 -16.24 -15.87
N ILE A 106 -12.98 -16.53 -16.61
CA ILE A 106 -13.02 -16.92 -18.03
C ILE A 106 -12.37 -18.29 -18.16
N ASP A 107 -13.12 -19.23 -18.71
CA ASP A 107 -12.60 -20.48 -19.25
C ASP A 107 -12.39 -20.32 -20.76
N ILE A 108 -11.14 -20.19 -21.18
CA ILE A 108 -10.79 -20.06 -22.60
C ILE A 108 -10.76 -21.46 -23.20
N VAL A 109 -11.80 -21.80 -23.95
CA VAL A 109 -11.87 -23.05 -24.72
C VAL A 109 -11.46 -22.74 -26.16
N ASN A 110 -10.39 -23.41 -26.63
CA ASN A 110 -9.72 -23.29 -27.94
C ASN A 110 -8.51 -22.35 -27.98
N ASP A 111 -7.42 -22.76 -27.36
CA ASP A 111 -6.09 -22.34 -27.81
C ASP A 111 -5.57 -23.49 -28.69
N HIS A 112 -5.71 -23.36 -30.01
CA HIS A 112 -5.22 -24.35 -30.95
C HIS A 112 -3.70 -24.49 -30.77
N LYS A 113 -3.26 -25.49 -30.00
CA LYS A 113 -1.90 -26.03 -30.14
C LYS A 113 -1.81 -26.66 -31.52
N GLU A 114 -1.17 -25.97 -32.45
CA GLU A 114 -0.64 -26.63 -33.64
C GLU A 114 0.34 -27.72 -33.20
N LEU A 115 -0.11 -28.97 -33.29
CA LEU A 115 0.72 -30.16 -33.22
C LEU A 115 1.43 -30.32 -34.57
N LYS A 116 2.75 -30.15 -34.56
CA LYS A 116 3.82 -30.69 -35.43
C LYS A 116 3.50 -31.02 -36.90
N GLN A 117 4.30 -30.50 -37.83
CA GLN A 117 4.69 -31.24 -39.04
C GLN A 117 6.21 -31.30 -39.24
N ASN A 118 6.64 -32.49 -39.66
CA ASN A 118 7.99 -33.02 -39.82
C ASN A 118 8.89 -32.23 -40.79
N SER A 119 10.20 -32.29 -40.55
CA SER A 119 11.24 -32.63 -41.54
C SER A 119 12.46 -33.20 -40.82
#